data_AF-A0A9W8IG73-F1
#
_entry.id   AF-A0A9W8IG73-F1
#
_cell.length_a   1.000
_cell.length_b   1.000
_cell.length_c   1.000
_cell.angle_alpha   90.00
_cell.angle_beta   90.00
_cell.angle_gamma   90.00
#
_symmetry.space_group_name_H-M   'P 1'
#
loop_
_entity.id
_entity.type
_entity.pdbx_description
1 polymer ?
#
loop_
_entity_poly.entity_id
_entity_poly.type
_entity_poly.pdbx_seq_one_letter_code
_entity_poly.pdbx_strand_id
1 'polypeptide(L)'
;MHGKFASVIFTLAAAASSVLAHSWVDCVKYDPISQLCLGYPRGYPGRQNVSINTLYTYMFDASPATQPMCSPQQQSTMNYNDKFPMATAQPGETIYTTWEQNGHLDNANPTKIEVYYYPDSNKQFTDVSQRKDAKVAGTMQFATDANCYIPGYPNTVCVGSWVVPADLVPGQVYHFVWFWYFNANPAGQWYSTCFDVQVNSASHVVPTVGMPAVMAKGNPNINYVWGVTDTVRGVIANTTMLVSPNKGAVPPPPPPPPPPPPAPAPSLSSSSSLSYSPSTSSTAKPTQSSSSTIVRKCIPRPTPK
;
A
#
# COMPACT_ATOMS: atom_id res chain seq x y z
N MET A 1 -18.76 17.33 -71.05
CA MET A 1 -18.68 18.02 -69.75
C MET A 1 -18.26 16.98 -68.71
N HIS A 2 -16.98 16.96 -68.34
CA HIS A 2 -16.42 15.96 -67.43
C HIS A 2 -16.42 16.52 -66.00
N GLY A 3 -17.35 16.03 -65.17
CA GLY A 3 -17.45 16.38 -63.75
C GLY A 3 -16.38 15.66 -62.93
N LYS A 4 -15.50 16.42 -62.28
CA LYS A 4 -14.55 15.90 -61.29
C LYS A 4 -15.24 15.85 -59.93
N PHE A 5 -15.54 14.65 -59.43
CA PHE A 5 -15.90 14.43 -58.04
C PHE A 5 -14.64 14.50 -57.17
N ALA A 6 -14.52 15.57 -56.39
CA ALA A 6 -13.49 15.69 -55.36
C ALA A 6 -13.86 14.78 -54.17
N SER A 7 -13.08 13.73 -53.96
CA SER A 7 -13.23 12.83 -52.82
C SER A 7 -12.66 13.51 -51.57
N VAL A 8 -13.55 13.94 -50.67
CA VAL A 8 -13.17 14.50 -49.37
C VAL A 8 -12.86 13.35 -48.43
N ILE A 9 -11.58 13.09 -48.20
CA ILE A 9 -11.12 12.15 -47.16
C ILE A 9 -11.29 12.84 -45.81
N PHE A 10 -12.31 12.43 -45.06
CA PHE A 10 -12.49 12.80 -43.65
C PHE A 10 -11.52 11.95 -42.83
N THR A 11 -10.37 12.53 -42.45
CA THR A 11 -9.47 11.90 -41.47
C THR A 11 -10.12 12.01 -40.10
N LEU A 12 -10.73 10.93 -39.62
CA LEU A 12 -11.18 10.79 -38.24
C LEU A 12 -9.94 10.87 -37.33
N ALA A 13 -9.69 12.03 -36.74
CA ALA A 13 -8.72 12.16 -35.66
C ALA A 13 -9.26 11.35 -34.47
N ALA A 14 -8.75 10.13 -34.29
CA ALA A 14 -9.01 9.35 -33.10
C ALA A 14 -8.47 10.15 -31.91
N ALA A 15 -9.37 10.77 -31.14
CA ALA A 15 -9.03 11.38 -29.88
C ALA A 15 -8.52 10.26 -28.96
N ALA A 16 -7.20 10.20 -28.77
CA ALA A 16 -6.60 9.31 -27.80
C ALA A 16 -7.07 9.77 -26.41
N SER A 17 -8.07 9.08 -25.86
CA SER A 17 -8.46 9.25 -24.47
C SER A 17 -7.28 8.78 -23.63
N SER A 18 -6.54 9.71 -23.03
CA SER A 18 -5.55 9.38 -22.01
C SER A 18 -6.30 8.81 -20.81
N VAL A 19 -6.37 7.48 -20.73
CA VAL A 19 -6.92 6.78 -19.56
C VAL A 19 -5.94 7.05 -18.42
N LEU A 20 -6.36 7.89 -17.48
CA LEU A 20 -5.54 8.25 -16.34
C LEU A 20 -5.51 7.04 -15.41
N ALA A 21 -4.38 6.33 -15.43
CA ALA A 21 -4.19 5.14 -14.63
C ALA A 21 -4.20 5.51 -13.14
N HIS A 22 -5.10 4.90 -12.38
CA HIS A 22 -5.18 5.02 -10.93
C HIS A 22 -5.37 3.63 -10.35
N SER A 23 -4.31 3.07 -9.75
CA SER A 23 -4.41 1.80 -9.05
C SER A 23 -3.55 1.83 -7.81
N TRP A 24 -4.00 1.09 -6.80
CA TRP A 24 -3.37 0.90 -5.50
C TRP A 24 -3.84 -0.44 -4.92
N VAL A 25 -3.18 -0.89 -3.86
CA VAL A 25 -3.62 -2.08 -3.12
C VAL A 25 -4.87 -1.77 -2.29
N ASP A 26 -5.94 -2.55 -2.46
CA ASP A 26 -7.13 -2.45 -1.61
C ASP A 26 -7.05 -3.38 -0.40
N CYS A 27 -6.51 -4.57 -0.61
CA CYS A 27 -6.32 -5.56 0.44
C CYS A 27 -4.91 -6.13 0.35
N VAL A 28 -4.15 -6.03 1.44
CA VAL A 28 -2.81 -6.62 1.53
C VAL A 28 -2.92 -8.12 1.71
N LYS A 29 -3.81 -8.58 2.59
CA LYS A 29 -4.01 -10.01 2.93
C LYS A 29 -5.47 -10.42 2.76
N TYR A 30 -5.83 -10.82 1.55
CA TYR A 30 -7.15 -11.32 1.18
C TYR A 30 -7.27 -12.81 1.48
N ASP A 31 -8.35 -13.22 2.13
CA ASP A 31 -8.74 -14.62 2.27
C ASP A 31 -9.70 -14.99 1.13
N PRO A 32 -9.27 -15.80 0.14
CA PRO A 32 -10.10 -16.21 -0.98
C PRO A 32 -11.20 -17.21 -0.60
N ILE A 33 -11.18 -17.77 0.61
CA ILE A 33 -12.23 -18.66 1.12
C ILE A 33 -13.36 -17.84 1.72
N SER A 34 -13.06 -16.97 2.68
CA SER A 34 -14.07 -16.14 3.34
C SER A 34 -14.42 -14.87 2.54
N GLN A 35 -13.62 -14.54 1.53
CA GLN A 35 -13.68 -13.29 0.77
C GLN A 35 -13.53 -12.04 1.67
N LEU A 36 -12.77 -12.16 2.75
CA LEU A 36 -12.51 -11.06 3.67
C LEU A 36 -11.10 -10.52 3.49
N CYS A 37 -10.95 -9.22 3.77
CA CYS A 37 -9.65 -8.61 3.88
C CYS A 37 -9.16 -8.64 5.32
N LEU A 38 -8.02 -9.29 5.55
CA LEU A 38 -7.39 -9.50 6.85
C LEU A 38 -6.24 -8.53 7.12
N GLY A 39 -6.02 -7.56 6.23
CA GLY A 39 -4.98 -6.56 6.38
C GLY A 39 -4.97 -5.56 5.24
N TYR A 40 -4.78 -4.30 5.58
CA TYR A 40 -4.89 -3.16 4.68
C TYR A 40 -3.57 -2.41 4.55
N PRO A 41 -3.39 -1.60 3.49
CA PRO A 41 -2.24 -0.71 3.39
C PRO A 41 -2.39 0.51 4.32
N ARG A 42 -1.28 1.21 4.54
CA ARG A 42 -1.24 2.37 5.45
C ARG A 42 -2.30 3.41 5.07
N GLY A 43 -3.11 3.85 6.02
CA GLY A 43 -4.01 4.99 5.83
C GLY A 43 -5.11 4.75 4.81
N TYR A 44 -5.44 3.50 4.54
CA TYR A 44 -6.48 3.13 3.59
C TYR A 44 -7.81 3.79 3.95
N PRO A 45 -8.39 4.65 3.10
CA PRO A 45 -9.63 5.35 3.42
C PRO A 45 -10.88 4.49 3.17
N GLY A 46 -10.72 3.36 2.47
CA GLY A 46 -11.81 2.52 1.99
C GLY A 46 -12.49 3.09 0.74
N ARG A 47 -12.96 2.19 -0.13
CA ARG A 47 -13.60 2.54 -1.42
C ARG A 47 -14.89 3.34 -1.31
N GLN A 48 -15.52 3.36 -0.14
CA GLN A 48 -16.66 4.24 0.13
C GLN A 48 -16.27 5.73 0.15
N ASN A 49 -14.98 6.05 0.24
CA ASN A 49 -14.50 7.42 0.08
C ASN A 49 -14.52 7.81 -1.41
N VAL A 50 -15.42 8.70 -1.79
CA VAL A 50 -15.60 9.18 -3.17
C VAL A 50 -14.34 9.81 -3.78
N SER A 51 -13.42 10.28 -2.95
CA SER A 51 -12.16 10.90 -3.35
C SER A 51 -10.97 9.93 -3.30
N ILE A 52 -11.20 8.62 -3.10
CA ILE A 52 -10.13 7.64 -2.94
C ILE A 52 -9.14 7.64 -4.11
N ASN A 53 -9.62 7.81 -5.35
CA ASN A 53 -8.77 7.89 -6.54
C ASN A 53 -7.71 8.99 -6.41
N THR A 54 -8.09 10.16 -5.92
CA THR A 54 -7.18 11.30 -5.77
C THR A 54 -6.35 11.21 -4.50
N LEU A 55 -6.91 10.67 -3.41
CA LEU A 55 -6.24 10.64 -2.11
C LEU A 55 -5.22 9.51 -1.99
N TYR A 56 -5.46 8.39 -2.66
CA TYR A 56 -4.75 7.14 -2.39
C TYR A 56 -3.91 6.64 -3.56
N THR A 57 -4.13 7.16 -4.77
CA THR A 57 -3.21 6.92 -5.89
C THR A 57 -1.92 7.70 -5.65
N TYR A 58 -0.80 6.99 -5.68
CA TYR A 58 0.52 7.62 -5.67
C TYR A 58 1.29 7.24 -6.92
N MET A 59 1.52 8.25 -7.76
CA MET A 59 2.09 8.10 -9.10
C MET A 59 3.48 8.72 -9.17
N PHE A 60 4.35 8.08 -9.94
CA PHE A 60 5.64 8.61 -10.37
C PHE A 60 5.58 8.93 -11.85
N ASP A 61 5.90 10.18 -12.20
CA ASP A 61 6.00 10.61 -13.59
C ASP A 61 7.44 10.57 -14.08
N ALA A 62 7.63 10.17 -15.33
CA ALA A 62 8.91 10.11 -16.02
C ALA A 62 10.03 9.34 -15.30
N SER A 63 9.68 8.29 -14.55
CA SER A 63 10.65 7.42 -13.85
C SER A 63 11.67 8.21 -12.99
N PRO A 64 11.21 8.97 -11.99
CA PRO A 64 12.02 9.97 -11.33
C PRO A 64 13.18 9.33 -10.57
N ALA A 65 14.33 10.00 -10.58
CA ALA A 65 15.52 9.56 -9.85
C ALA A 65 15.32 9.64 -8.33
N THR A 66 14.55 10.63 -7.85
CA THR A 66 14.27 10.86 -6.42
C THR A 66 12.84 11.36 -6.26
N GLN A 67 12.08 10.74 -5.37
CA GLN A 67 10.71 11.06 -4.99
C GLN A 67 10.39 10.15 -3.78
N PRO A 68 9.57 10.59 -2.80
CA PRO A 68 9.15 9.72 -1.71
C PRO A 68 8.59 8.39 -2.24
N MET A 69 8.94 7.26 -1.61
CA MET A 69 8.53 5.94 -2.10
C MET A 69 7.02 5.75 -2.10
N CYS A 70 6.32 6.38 -1.18
CA CYS A 70 4.88 6.33 -1.06
C CYS A 70 4.32 7.73 -0.85
N SER A 71 2.99 7.84 -0.89
CA SER A 71 2.35 9.13 -0.64
C SER A 71 2.82 9.65 0.73
N PRO A 72 3.07 10.96 0.88
CA PRO A 72 3.54 11.51 2.16
C PRO A 72 2.66 11.15 3.36
N GLN A 73 1.36 10.95 3.12
CA GLN A 73 0.40 10.48 4.14
C GLN A 73 0.67 9.05 4.60
N GLN A 74 1.05 8.14 3.70
CA GLN A 74 1.45 6.76 4.03
C GLN A 74 2.89 6.68 4.56
N GLN A 75 3.76 7.56 4.07
CA GLN A 75 5.19 7.52 4.34
C GLN A 75 5.55 7.93 5.77
N SER A 76 4.82 8.89 6.33
CA SER A 76 5.18 9.58 7.59
C SER A 76 4.70 8.88 8.86
N THR A 77 3.64 8.07 8.80
CA THR A 77 3.05 7.43 9.99
C THR A 77 2.44 6.05 9.67
N MET A 78 2.49 5.13 10.63
CA MET A 78 1.71 3.89 10.60
C MET A 78 0.28 4.19 11.08
N ASN A 79 -0.59 4.57 10.16
CA ASN A 79 -1.94 5.08 10.41
C ASN A 79 -3.02 3.99 10.21
N TYR A 80 -2.82 2.83 10.85
CA TYR A 80 -3.81 1.76 10.91
C TYR A 80 -4.89 2.05 11.97
N ASN A 81 -6.06 1.44 11.81
CA ASN A 81 -7.15 1.51 12.78
C ASN A 81 -7.96 0.20 12.79
N ASP A 82 -8.91 0.07 13.72
CA ASP A 82 -9.70 -1.17 13.89
C ASP A 82 -10.52 -1.55 12.65
N LYS A 83 -10.90 -0.58 11.82
CA LYS A 83 -11.63 -0.83 10.56
C LYS A 83 -10.68 -1.31 9.46
N PHE A 84 -9.47 -0.77 9.42
CA PHE A 84 -8.44 -1.07 8.42
C PHE A 84 -7.13 -1.48 9.13
N PRO A 85 -7.10 -2.69 9.73
CA PRO A 85 -5.94 -3.14 10.49
C PRO A 85 -4.77 -3.49 9.58
N MET A 86 -3.57 -3.48 10.17
CA MET A 86 -2.35 -4.00 9.55
C MET A 86 -2.46 -5.53 9.34
N ALA A 87 -1.88 -6.03 8.25
CA ALA A 87 -1.80 -7.47 8.02
C ALA A 87 -0.91 -8.16 9.06
N THR A 88 -1.28 -9.37 9.46
CA THR A 88 -0.43 -10.26 10.26
C THR A 88 -0.12 -11.51 9.46
N ALA A 89 1.12 -12.01 9.47
CA ALA A 89 1.53 -13.20 8.73
C ALA A 89 2.66 -13.98 9.40
N GLN A 90 2.90 -15.21 8.99
CA GLN A 90 4.08 -16.01 9.37
C GLN A 90 5.17 -15.93 8.30
N PRO A 91 6.46 -16.14 8.66
CA PRO A 91 7.50 -16.36 7.67
C PRO A 91 7.14 -17.55 6.76
N GLY A 92 7.32 -17.40 5.45
CA GLY A 92 6.94 -18.41 4.45
C GLY A 92 5.46 -18.46 4.10
N GLU A 93 4.60 -17.67 4.74
CA GLU A 93 3.17 -17.63 4.43
C GLU A 93 2.92 -17.03 3.04
N THR A 94 2.02 -17.64 2.26
CA THR A 94 1.53 -17.04 1.02
C THR A 94 0.47 -15.99 1.34
N ILE A 95 0.68 -14.76 0.89
CA ILE A 95 -0.26 -13.66 0.98
C ILE A 95 -0.93 -13.45 -0.38
N TYR A 96 -2.25 -13.30 -0.39
CA TYR A 96 -3.00 -12.82 -1.54
C TYR A 96 -3.30 -11.34 -1.37
N THR A 97 -2.96 -10.54 -2.36
CA THR A 97 -3.17 -9.09 -2.38
C THR A 97 -4.15 -8.75 -3.50
N THR A 98 -5.03 -7.78 -3.29
CA THR A 98 -6.03 -7.35 -4.29
C THR A 98 -5.91 -5.88 -4.63
N TRP A 99 -6.27 -5.54 -5.86
CA TRP A 99 -6.35 -4.17 -6.40
C TRP A 99 -7.42 -4.13 -7.50
N GLU A 100 -7.85 -2.95 -7.93
CA GLU A 100 -8.67 -2.80 -9.13
C GLU A 100 -7.79 -2.56 -10.35
N GLN A 101 -8.11 -3.20 -11.49
CA GLN A 101 -7.34 -2.96 -12.71
C GLN A 101 -7.58 -1.59 -13.35
N ASN A 102 -8.71 -0.93 -13.03
CA ASN A 102 -9.11 0.37 -13.54
C ASN A 102 -8.92 0.56 -15.07
N GLY A 103 -9.36 -0.43 -15.85
CA GLY A 103 -9.30 -0.41 -17.32
C GLY A 103 -7.95 -0.78 -17.94
N HIS A 104 -6.98 -1.24 -17.14
CA HIS A 104 -5.65 -1.63 -17.63
C HIS A 104 -5.45 -3.14 -17.79
N LEU A 105 -6.50 -3.86 -18.21
CA LEU A 105 -6.39 -5.26 -18.60
C LEU A 105 -5.46 -5.39 -19.82
N ASP A 106 -4.45 -6.25 -19.75
CA ASP A 106 -3.65 -6.59 -20.93
C ASP A 106 -3.15 -8.03 -20.85
N ASN A 107 -3.80 -8.92 -21.61
CA ASN A 107 -3.40 -10.33 -21.72
C ASN A 107 -2.17 -10.54 -22.62
N ALA A 108 -1.92 -9.62 -23.56
CA ALA A 108 -0.85 -9.77 -24.53
C ALA A 108 0.48 -9.29 -23.96
N ASN A 109 0.47 -8.15 -23.26
CA ASN A 109 1.67 -7.53 -22.69
C ASN A 109 1.41 -7.03 -21.25
N PRO A 110 1.05 -7.92 -20.31
CA PRO A 110 0.73 -7.51 -18.95
C PRO A 110 1.91 -6.79 -18.32
N THR A 111 1.61 -5.62 -17.77
CA THR A 111 2.55 -4.86 -16.95
C THR A 111 2.81 -5.60 -15.62
N LYS A 112 3.92 -5.29 -14.96
CA LYS A 112 4.37 -6.05 -13.79
C LYS A 112 4.23 -5.28 -12.48
N ILE A 113 3.97 -6.02 -11.42
CA ILE A 113 4.04 -5.58 -10.04
C ILE A 113 5.23 -6.29 -9.38
N GLU A 114 5.96 -5.58 -8.53
CA GLU A 114 6.92 -6.15 -7.60
C GLU A 114 6.58 -5.73 -6.17
N VAL A 115 6.77 -6.64 -5.21
CA VAL A 115 6.60 -6.36 -3.78
C VAL A 115 7.99 -6.22 -3.16
N TYR A 116 8.40 -5.00 -2.86
CA TYR A 116 9.70 -4.69 -2.28
C TYR A 116 9.68 -4.71 -0.74
N TYR A 117 10.80 -5.08 -0.14
CA TYR A 117 11.00 -5.04 1.31
C TYR A 117 12.48 -4.91 1.70
N TYR A 118 12.73 -4.64 2.98
CA TYR A 118 14.02 -4.80 3.62
C TYR A 118 13.97 -5.92 4.68
N PRO A 119 15.00 -6.78 4.78
CA PRO A 119 15.11 -7.77 5.86
C PRO A 119 15.35 -7.17 7.26
N ASP A 120 15.71 -5.88 7.35
CA ASP A 120 15.82 -5.14 8.60
C ASP A 120 14.49 -4.45 8.91
N SER A 121 13.82 -4.85 9.98
CA SER A 121 12.53 -4.30 10.41
C SER A 121 12.60 -2.82 10.82
N ASN A 122 13.78 -2.31 11.14
CA ASN A 122 13.97 -0.90 11.48
C ASN A 122 14.11 -0.01 10.23
N LYS A 123 14.22 -0.60 9.05
CA LYS A 123 14.41 0.13 7.79
C LYS A 123 13.09 0.27 7.05
N GLN A 124 12.81 1.50 6.62
CA GLN A 124 11.69 1.80 5.73
C GLN A 124 12.21 2.45 4.45
N PHE A 125 11.46 2.31 3.36
CA PHE A 125 11.75 3.04 2.14
C PHE A 125 11.36 4.49 2.36
N THR A 126 12.25 5.43 2.08
CA THR A 126 11.96 6.86 2.11
C THR A 126 11.96 7.48 0.72
N ASP A 127 12.63 6.84 -0.24
CA ASP A 127 12.80 7.37 -1.61
C ASP A 127 12.77 6.24 -2.66
N VAL A 128 12.24 6.55 -3.84
CA VAL A 128 12.08 5.61 -4.97
C VAL A 128 13.40 5.02 -5.48
N SER A 129 14.52 5.75 -5.32
CA SER A 129 15.87 5.29 -5.69
C SER A 129 16.33 4.08 -4.87
N GLN A 130 15.79 3.90 -3.67
CA GLN A 130 16.20 2.85 -2.73
C GLN A 130 15.72 1.45 -3.14
N ARG A 131 14.85 1.34 -4.16
CA ARG A 131 14.42 0.04 -4.72
C ARG A 131 15.58 -0.79 -5.24
N LYS A 132 16.63 -0.15 -5.76
CA LYS A 132 17.81 -0.85 -6.28
C LYS A 132 18.52 -1.68 -5.20
N ASP A 133 18.35 -1.31 -3.93
CA ASP A 133 18.94 -1.96 -2.77
C ASP A 133 17.92 -2.87 -2.05
N ALA A 134 16.68 -2.93 -2.55
CA ALA A 134 15.60 -3.70 -1.96
C ALA A 134 15.69 -5.19 -2.29
N LYS A 135 15.03 -6.00 -1.46
CA LYS A 135 14.67 -7.38 -1.81
C LYS A 135 13.27 -7.41 -2.40
N VAL A 136 12.99 -8.42 -3.21
CA VAL A 136 11.67 -8.65 -3.84
C VAL A 136 11.04 -9.88 -3.19
N ALA A 137 9.90 -9.71 -2.54
CA ALA A 137 9.13 -10.80 -1.93
C ALA A 137 8.23 -11.52 -2.94
N GLY A 138 7.91 -10.87 -4.06
CA GLY A 138 7.16 -11.48 -5.15
C GLY A 138 7.05 -10.58 -6.37
N THR A 139 6.79 -11.20 -7.51
CA THR A 139 6.53 -10.56 -8.80
C THR A 139 5.25 -11.14 -9.37
N MET A 140 4.37 -10.28 -9.89
CA MET A 140 3.08 -10.69 -10.44
C MET A 140 2.68 -9.80 -11.63
N GLN A 141 1.77 -10.29 -12.46
CA GLN A 141 1.16 -9.50 -13.53
C GLN A 141 0.11 -8.55 -12.94
N PHE A 142 -0.04 -7.36 -13.51
CA PHE A 142 -0.99 -6.36 -13.03
C PHE A 142 -2.45 -6.76 -13.30
N ALA A 143 -2.84 -6.99 -14.55
CA ALA A 143 -4.22 -7.34 -14.86
C ALA A 143 -4.31 -8.20 -16.13
N THR A 144 -4.76 -9.43 -15.96
CA THR A 144 -5.04 -10.41 -17.01
C THR A 144 -6.32 -11.17 -16.71
N ASP A 145 -6.84 -11.90 -17.70
CA ASP A 145 -7.99 -12.79 -17.53
C ASP A 145 -7.74 -13.85 -16.46
N ALA A 146 -6.47 -14.22 -16.25
CA ALA A 146 -6.08 -15.24 -15.30
C ALA A 146 -6.11 -14.77 -13.83
N ASN A 147 -6.13 -13.46 -13.59
CA ASN A 147 -6.03 -12.92 -12.23
C ASN A 147 -7.06 -11.84 -11.89
N CYS A 148 -7.97 -11.52 -12.80
CA CYS A 148 -9.07 -10.58 -12.58
C CYS A 148 -10.44 -11.30 -12.57
N TYR A 149 -11.31 -10.96 -11.62
CA TYR A 149 -12.58 -11.70 -11.42
C TYR A 149 -13.54 -11.58 -12.60
N ILE A 150 -13.65 -10.41 -13.20
CA ILE A 150 -14.52 -10.13 -14.35
C ILE A 150 -13.68 -9.39 -15.42
N PRO A 151 -12.91 -10.11 -16.26
CA PRO A 151 -11.92 -9.51 -17.15
C PRO A 151 -12.43 -8.49 -18.19
N GLY A 152 -13.74 -8.38 -18.39
CA GLY A 152 -14.35 -7.34 -19.22
C GLY A 152 -14.81 -6.08 -18.47
N TYR A 153 -14.77 -6.06 -17.13
CA TYR A 153 -15.26 -4.94 -16.34
C TYR A 153 -14.11 -4.00 -15.94
N PRO A 154 -14.11 -2.71 -16.33
CA PRO A 154 -12.99 -1.80 -16.09
C PRO A 154 -12.57 -1.70 -14.62
N ASN A 155 -13.51 -1.83 -13.68
CA ASN A 155 -13.23 -1.75 -12.25
C ASN A 155 -13.28 -3.14 -11.58
N THR A 156 -12.95 -4.22 -12.32
CA THR A 156 -12.85 -5.54 -11.70
C THR A 156 -11.68 -5.55 -10.71
N VAL A 157 -11.90 -6.26 -9.61
CA VAL A 157 -10.84 -6.61 -8.68
C VAL A 157 -9.97 -7.69 -9.34
N CYS A 158 -8.67 -7.55 -9.17
CA CYS A 158 -7.66 -8.53 -9.52
C CYS A 158 -6.91 -8.97 -8.27
N VAL A 159 -6.29 -10.14 -8.34
CA VAL A 159 -5.61 -10.79 -7.23
C VAL A 159 -4.21 -11.19 -7.66
N GLY A 160 -3.25 -11.06 -6.77
CA GLY A 160 -1.92 -11.62 -6.92
C GLY A 160 -1.45 -12.25 -5.63
N SER A 161 -0.46 -13.13 -5.71
CA SER A 161 0.13 -13.76 -4.53
C SER A 161 1.62 -13.56 -4.48
N TRP A 162 2.13 -13.51 -3.27
CA TRP A 162 3.56 -13.47 -2.97
C TRP A 162 3.80 -14.19 -1.64
N VAL A 163 5.06 -14.47 -1.32
CA VAL A 163 5.41 -15.24 -0.12
C VAL A 163 6.14 -14.31 0.85
N VAL A 164 5.72 -14.30 2.10
CA VAL A 164 6.45 -13.63 3.17
C VAL A 164 7.82 -14.29 3.29
N PRO A 165 8.94 -13.56 3.20
CA PRO A 165 10.26 -14.16 3.24
C PRO A 165 10.45 -15.00 4.52
N ALA A 166 10.93 -16.23 4.35
CA ALA A 166 11.02 -17.20 5.44
C ALA A 166 12.07 -16.83 6.51
N ASP A 167 12.98 -15.91 6.18
CA ASP A 167 14.04 -15.40 7.03
C ASP A 167 13.62 -14.18 7.87
N LEU A 168 12.38 -13.67 7.71
CA LEU A 168 11.88 -12.59 8.55
C LEU A 168 11.68 -13.08 9.99
N VAL A 169 12.09 -12.24 10.94
CA VAL A 169 12.10 -12.57 12.37
C VAL A 169 10.68 -12.37 12.94
N PRO A 170 10.07 -13.41 13.53
CA PRO A 170 8.80 -13.26 14.24
C PRO A 170 8.85 -12.24 15.37
N GLY A 171 7.72 -11.57 15.62
CA GLY A 171 7.56 -10.50 16.62
C GLY A 171 7.89 -9.10 16.09
N GLN A 172 8.18 -8.95 14.80
CA GLN A 172 8.59 -7.69 14.19
C GLN A 172 7.58 -7.19 13.15
N VAL A 173 7.54 -5.87 12.93
CA VAL A 173 6.81 -5.25 11.83
C VAL A 173 7.78 -5.00 10.69
N TYR A 174 7.43 -5.46 9.49
CA TYR A 174 8.22 -5.24 8.29
C TYR A 174 7.48 -4.34 7.32
N HIS A 175 8.24 -3.45 6.70
CA HIS A 175 7.72 -2.49 5.73
C HIS A 175 7.85 -3.03 4.30
N PHE A 176 6.76 -2.98 3.55
CA PHE A 176 6.66 -3.46 2.19
C PHE A 176 6.09 -2.38 1.25
N VAL A 177 6.42 -2.50 -0.03
CA VAL A 177 5.92 -1.63 -1.09
C VAL A 177 5.41 -2.48 -2.23
N TRP A 178 4.12 -2.39 -2.51
CA TRP A 178 3.57 -2.84 -3.78
C TRP A 178 3.92 -1.80 -4.83
N PHE A 179 4.62 -2.20 -5.89
CA PHE A 179 5.14 -1.28 -6.88
C PHE A 179 4.77 -1.74 -8.29
N TRP A 180 3.95 -0.95 -8.98
CA TRP A 180 3.48 -1.25 -10.32
C TRP A 180 4.26 -0.48 -11.39
N TYR A 181 4.86 -1.24 -12.29
CA TYR A 181 5.56 -0.76 -13.47
C TYR A 181 4.60 -0.63 -14.65
N PHE A 182 3.76 0.41 -14.65
CA PHE A 182 2.79 0.61 -15.73
C PHE A 182 3.49 0.78 -17.08
N ASN A 183 4.51 1.62 -17.19
CA ASN A 183 5.41 1.74 -18.36
C ASN A 183 4.73 1.84 -19.75
N ALA A 184 3.41 2.08 -19.84
CA ALA A 184 2.71 2.25 -21.12
C ALA A 184 3.00 3.63 -21.75
N ASN A 185 3.55 4.55 -20.96
CA ASN A 185 4.13 5.81 -21.40
C ASN A 185 5.64 5.62 -21.70
N PRO A 186 6.17 6.08 -22.84
CA PRO A 186 7.60 6.05 -23.15
C PRO A 186 8.52 6.72 -22.12
N ALA A 187 8.03 7.72 -21.37
CA ALA A 187 8.76 8.36 -20.27
C ALA A 187 8.82 7.47 -19.00
N GLY A 188 8.00 6.42 -18.95
CA GLY A 188 7.81 5.55 -17.79
C GLY A 188 6.88 6.21 -16.76
N GLN A 189 5.93 5.41 -16.30
CA GLN A 189 4.96 5.81 -15.28
C GLN A 189 4.82 4.64 -14.32
N TRP A 190 4.87 4.94 -13.02
CA TRP A 190 4.82 3.93 -11.98
C TRP A 190 3.82 4.31 -10.90
N TYR A 191 3.43 3.32 -10.11
CA TYR A 191 2.57 3.49 -8.95
C TYR A 191 3.12 2.72 -7.76
N SER A 192 2.85 3.21 -6.56
CA SER A 192 3.17 2.45 -5.36
C SER A 192 2.08 2.52 -4.31
N THR A 193 2.08 1.53 -3.43
CA THR A 193 1.30 1.52 -2.20
C THR A 193 2.16 0.95 -1.08
N CYS A 194 2.32 1.70 0.01
CA CYS A 194 3.03 1.25 1.19
C CYS A 194 2.11 0.49 2.14
N PHE A 195 2.64 -0.61 2.69
CA PHE A 195 1.97 -1.37 3.73
C PHE A 195 2.99 -2.00 4.66
N ASP A 196 2.51 -2.51 5.78
CA ASP A 196 3.32 -3.23 6.75
C ASP A 196 2.69 -4.58 7.03
N VAL A 197 3.53 -5.52 7.44
CA VAL A 197 3.12 -6.83 7.88
C VAL A 197 3.75 -7.09 9.24
N GLN A 198 2.89 -7.34 10.24
CA GLN A 198 3.32 -7.90 11.51
C GLN A 198 3.65 -9.37 11.29
N VAL A 199 4.93 -9.72 11.35
CA VAL A 199 5.39 -11.10 11.21
C VAL A 199 5.38 -11.75 12.57
N ASN A 200 4.57 -12.79 12.75
CA ASN A 200 4.39 -13.51 14.01
C ASN A 200 4.71 -15.00 13.82
N SER A 201 4.99 -15.71 14.92
CA SER A 201 5.21 -17.16 14.90
C SER A 201 3.91 -17.93 14.69
N ALA A 202 2.77 -17.30 14.97
CA ALA A 202 1.44 -17.78 14.67
C ALA A 202 0.64 -16.64 14.02
N SER A 203 -0.06 -16.96 12.95
CA SER A 203 -0.99 -16.08 12.25
C SER A 203 -2.16 -16.91 11.75
N HIS A 204 -3.27 -16.26 11.45
CA HIS A 204 -4.32 -16.87 10.65
C HIS A 204 -3.73 -17.22 9.28
N VAL A 205 -3.38 -18.50 9.09
CA VAL A 205 -2.86 -19.00 7.83
C VAL A 205 -4.03 -19.15 6.89
N VAL A 206 -4.07 -18.29 5.88
CA VAL A 206 -5.02 -18.47 4.78
C VAL A 206 -4.63 -19.77 4.07
N PRO A 207 -5.55 -20.75 3.91
CA PRO A 207 -5.21 -21.97 3.21
C PRO A 207 -4.70 -21.65 1.81
N THR A 208 -3.51 -22.15 1.48
CA THR A 208 -2.94 -21.95 0.15
C THR A 208 -3.85 -22.65 -0.86
N VAL A 209 -4.53 -21.84 -1.66
CA VAL A 209 -5.32 -22.29 -2.80
C VAL A 209 -4.64 -21.83 -4.07
N GLY A 210 -4.58 -22.68 -5.09
CA GLY A 210 -4.04 -22.26 -6.38
C GLY A 210 -4.82 -21.04 -6.90
N MET A 211 -4.16 -20.11 -7.59
CA MET A 211 -4.83 -18.96 -8.21
C MET A 211 -6.06 -19.33 -9.04
N PRO A 212 -6.05 -20.41 -9.86
CA PRO A 212 -7.26 -20.85 -10.55
C PRO A 212 -8.44 -21.10 -9.62
N ALA A 213 -8.20 -21.63 -8.41
CA ALA A 213 -9.24 -21.85 -7.41
C ALA A 213 -9.69 -20.55 -6.72
N VAL A 214 -8.79 -19.57 -6.55
CA VAL A 214 -9.16 -18.20 -6.11
C VAL A 214 -10.12 -17.57 -7.11
N MET A 215 -9.77 -17.64 -8.40
CA MET A 215 -10.55 -17.01 -9.47
C MET A 215 -11.87 -17.75 -9.74
N ALA A 216 -11.89 -19.08 -9.66
CA ALA A 216 -13.10 -19.88 -9.86
C ALA A 216 -14.20 -19.61 -8.82
N LYS A 217 -13.85 -19.07 -7.65
CA LYS A 217 -14.81 -18.64 -6.61
C LYS A 217 -15.38 -17.24 -6.83
N GLY A 218 -14.91 -16.52 -7.85
CA GLY A 218 -15.52 -15.27 -8.31
C GLY A 218 -16.93 -15.54 -8.84
N ASN A 219 -17.90 -15.70 -7.96
CA ASN A 219 -19.29 -15.91 -8.31
C ASN A 219 -19.85 -14.59 -8.89
N PRO A 220 -20.32 -14.56 -10.15
CA PRO A 220 -20.90 -13.36 -10.74
C PRO A 220 -22.22 -12.90 -10.07
N ASN A 221 -22.78 -13.70 -9.15
CA ASN A 221 -23.99 -13.35 -8.39
C ASN A 221 -23.74 -12.70 -7.02
N ILE A 222 -22.50 -12.40 -6.66
CA ILE A 222 -22.28 -11.58 -5.46
C ILE A 222 -22.47 -10.13 -5.88
N ASN A 223 -23.63 -9.59 -5.51
CA ASN A 223 -23.82 -8.15 -5.33
C ASN A 223 -22.68 -7.64 -4.44
N TYR A 224 -21.57 -7.26 -5.07
CA TYR A 224 -20.45 -6.53 -4.49
C TYR A 224 -20.92 -5.08 -4.26
N VAL A 225 -22.05 -4.94 -3.57
CA VAL A 225 -22.52 -3.71 -2.98
C VAL A 225 -21.71 -3.56 -1.70
N TRP A 226 -20.53 -2.94 -1.83
CA TRP A 226 -19.75 -2.46 -0.71
C TRP A 226 -20.58 -1.40 0.03
N GLY A 227 -21.39 -1.88 0.96
CA GLY A 227 -22.44 -1.15 1.67
C GLY A 227 -23.35 -2.05 2.52
N VAL A 228 -23.21 -3.38 2.47
CA VAL A 228 -23.95 -4.27 3.38
C VAL A 228 -23.24 -4.34 4.73
N THR A 229 -23.73 -3.48 5.63
CA THR A 229 -23.64 -3.43 7.10
C THR A 229 -22.92 -4.57 7.81
N ASP A 230 -22.16 -4.20 8.85
CA ASP A 230 -21.36 -5.01 9.80
C ASP A 230 -22.01 -6.28 10.41
N THR A 231 -23.28 -6.54 10.11
CA THR A 231 -24.08 -7.67 10.59
C THR A 231 -23.55 -9.05 10.15
N VAL A 232 -22.88 -9.16 8.99
CA VAL A 232 -22.33 -10.47 8.54
C VAL A 232 -21.00 -10.79 9.22
N ARG A 233 -20.26 -9.78 9.71
CA ARG A 233 -18.98 -9.97 10.40
C ARG A 233 -19.15 -10.76 11.71
N GLY A 234 -20.30 -10.65 12.36
CA GLY A 234 -20.63 -11.39 13.59
C GLY A 234 -20.90 -12.89 13.39
N VAL A 235 -21.25 -13.33 12.17
CA VAL A 235 -21.61 -14.74 11.90
C VAL A 235 -20.38 -15.58 11.57
N ILE A 236 -19.38 -15.00 10.90
CA ILE A 236 -18.15 -15.73 10.51
C ILE A 236 -17.14 -15.80 11.66
N ALA A 237 -17.12 -14.83 12.58
CA ALA A 237 -16.24 -14.86 13.77
C ALA A 237 -16.49 -16.08 14.69
N ASN A 238 -17.66 -16.71 14.59
CA ASN A 238 -18.00 -17.93 15.37
C ASN A 238 -17.62 -19.25 14.67
N THR A 239 -17.08 -19.21 13.44
CA THR A 239 -16.68 -20.41 12.69
C THR A 239 -15.18 -20.39 12.37
N THR A 240 -14.36 -19.86 13.26
CA THR A 240 -12.90 -20.05 13.18
C THR A 240 -12.60 -21.44 13.72
N MET A 241 -12.45 -22.43 12.82
CA MET A 241 -11.83 -23.70 13.17
C MET A 241 -10.41 -23.44 13.65
N LEU A 242 -10.25 -23.46 14.98
CA LEU A 242 -8.96 -23.63 15.63
C LEU A 242 -8.42 -25.00 15.20
N VAL A 243 -7.56 -25.04 14.19
CA VAL A 243 -6.59 -26.14 14.06
C VAL A 243 -5.59 -25.94 15.19
N SER A 244 -5.93 -26.50 16.34
CA SER A 244 -5.05 -26.61 17.49
C SER A 244 -4.10 -27.79 17.25
N PRO A 245 -2.77 -27.63 17.27
CA PRO A 245 -1.88 -28.77 17.33
C PRO A 245 -2.01 -29.37 18.73
N ASN A 246 -2.55 -30.59 18.76
CA ASN A 246 -2.72 -31.42 19.94
C ASN A 246 -1.43 -31.44 20.80
N LYS A 247 -1.43 -30.80 21.96
CA LYS A 247 -0.43 -30.98 23.03
C LYS A 247 -1.15 -30.94 24.37
N GLY A 248 -0.92 -31.97 25.17
CA GLY A 248 -1.62 -32.24 26.43
C GLY A 248 -1.76 -31.03 27.34
N ALA A 249 -2.93 -30.91 27.95
CA ALA A 249 -3.29 -29.84 28.87
C ALA A 249 -2.33 -29.80 30.07
N VAL A 250 -1.52 -28.75 30.14
CA VAL A 250 -0.89 -28.31 31.39
C VAL A 250 -1.90 -27.35 32.07
N PRO A 251 -2.18 -27.50 33.37
CA PRO A 251 -3.07 -26.58 34.08
C PRO A 251 -2.52 -25.15 33.99
N PRO A 252 -3.40 -24.14 33.92
CA PRO A 252 -2.98 -22.75 33.82
C PRO A 252 -2.10 -22.36 35.02
N PRO A 253 -1.02 -21.58 34.80
CA PRO A 253 -0.22 -21.07 35.90
C PRO A 253 -1.10 -20.23 36.84
N PRO A 254 -0.83 -20.26 38.16
CA PRO A 254 -1.54 -19.43 39.11
C PRO A 254 -1.40 -17.95 38.73
N PRO A 255 -2.43 -17.12 38.99
CA PRO A 255 -2.39 -15.70 38.69
C PRO A 255 -1.19 -15.04 39.38
N PRO A 256 -0.54 -14.05 38.73
CA PRO A 256 0.59 -13.34 39.32
C PRO A 256 0.15 -12.63 40.62
N PRO A 257 1.03 -12.55 41.63
CA PRO A 257 0.74 -11.81 42.85
C PRO A 257 0.48 -10.33 42.51
N PRO A 258 -0.42 -9.66 43.26
CA PRO A 258 -0.70 -8.24 43.05
C PRO A 258 0.58 -7.41 43.24
N PRO A 259 0.75 -6.32 42.48
CA PRO A 259 1.91 -5.45 42.60
C PRO A 259 1.98 -4.83 44.01
N PRO A 260 3.20 -4.62 44.55
CA PRO A 260 3.37 -3.97 45.84
C PRO A 260 2.81 -2.54 45.80
N PRO A 261 2.30 -2.02 46.93
CA PRO A 261 1.84 -0.64 47.02
C PRO A 261 2.94 0.35 46.58
N PRO A 262 2.58 1.45 45.91
CA PRO A 262 3.54 2.51 45.58
C PRO A 262 4.26 3.02 46.83
N ALA A 263 5.57 3.23 46.72
CA ALA A 263 6.36 3.84 47.78
C ALA A 263 5.81 5.25 48.12
N PRO A 264 5.81 5.66 49.41
CA PRO A 264 5.42 7.01 49.80
C PRO A 264 6.27 8.06 49.08
N ALA A 265 5.61 9.10 48.56
CA ALA A 265 6.29 10.21 47.90
C ALA A 265 7.26 10.91 48.87
N PRO A 266 8.49 11.24 48.44
CA PRO A 266 9.43 11.99 49.28
C PRO A 266 8.90 13.40 49.56
N SER A 267 8.91 13.77 50.85
CA SER A 267 8.57 15.11 51.32
C SER A 267 9.55 16.14 50.77
N LEU A 268 9.06 17.07 49.95
CA LEU A 268 9.80 18.22 49.46
C LEU A 268 10.10 19.19 50.61
N SER A 269 11.33 19.15 51.12
CA SER A 269 11.88 20.19 51.98
C SER A 269 12.25 21.41 51.15
N SER A 270 11.53 22.49 51.41
CA SER A 270 11.81 23.87 51.00
C SER A 270 13.20 24.35 51.43
N SER A 271 13.95 24.98 50.51
CA SER A 271 14.62 26.26 50.76
C SER A 271 15.50 26.73 49.60
N SER A 272 15.50 28.04 49.41
CA SER A 272 16.64 28.91 49.06
C SER A 272 16.53 29.67 47.74
N SER A 273 16.24 30.96 47.96
CA SER A 273 16.35 32.12 47.09
C SER A 273 17.70 32.24 46.38
N LEU A 274 17.67 32.55 45.08
CA LEU A 274 18.78 33.22 44.40
C LEU A 274 18.24 34.37 43.55
N SER A 275 18.78 35.53 43.88
CA SER A 275 18.71 36.84 43.23
C SER A 275 19.29 36.81 41.82
N TYR A 276 18.60 37.46 40.87
CA TYR A 276 19.16 37.78 39.54
C TYR A 276 18.91 39.25 39.18
N SER A 277 20.00 39.95 38.86
CA SER A 277 20.05 41.36 38.45
C SER A 277 19.55 41.57 37.01
N PRO A 278 19.02 42.76 36.67
CA PRO A 278 18.65 43.10 35.30
C PRO A 278 19.85 43.63 34.52
N SER A 279 19.96 43.28 33.25
CA SER A 279 20.79 43.98 32.28
C SER A 279 20.08 44.12 30.94
N THR A 280 20.25 45.32 30.41
CA THR A 280 19.54 46.01 29.33
C THR A 280 20.00 45.64 27.92
N SER A 281 19.14 45.99 26.93
CA SER A 281 19.47 46.32 25.54
C SER A 281 19.78 45.10 24.64
N SER A 282 19.22 44.95 23.43
CA SER A 282 19.15 45.93 22.36
C SER A 282 18.18 45.49 21.24
N THR A 283 17.64 46.48 20.54
CA THR A 283 16.75 46.39 19.39
C THR A 283 17.56 46.08 18.13
N ALA A 284 17.25 44.99 17.42
CA ALA A 284 17.77 44.74 16.07
C ALA A 284 16.62 44.49 15.07
N LYS A 285 16.68 45.26 13.99
CA LYS A 285 15.77 45.39 12.86
C LYS A 285 15.85 44.16 11.93
N PRO A 286 14.74 43.64 11.36
CA PRO A 286 14.84 42.60 10.33
C PRO A 286 15.13 43.20 8.94
N THR A 287 16.20 42.70 8.33
CA THR A 287 16.59 42.95 6.93
C THR A 287 15.77 42.06 6.00
N GLN A 288 15.16 42.69 5.00
CA GLN A 288 14.42 42.03 3.91
C GLN A 288 15.36 41.15 3.07
N SER A 289 14.96 39.89 2.87
CA SER A 289 15.62 38.97 1.94
C SER A 289 14.88 39.01 0.59
N SER A 290 15.61 39.40 -0.45
CA SER A 290 15.19 39.49 -1.84
C SER A 290 15.18 38.11 -2.50
N SER A 291 14.02 37.71 -3.04
CA SER A 291 13.87 36.55 -3.92
C SER A 291 14.61 36.75 -5.25
N SER A 292 15.51 35.84 -5.59
CA SER A 292 16.12 35.74 -6.91
C SER A 292 15.46 34.62 -7.72
N THR A 293 14.73 35.01 -8.75
CA THR A 293 14.16 34.13 -9.78
C THR A 293 15.27 33.58 -10.66
N ILE A 294 15.56 32.29 -10.56
CA ILE A 294 16.45 31.59 -11.51
C ILE A 294 15.62 31.09 -12.68
N VAL A 295 15.70 31.78 -13.82
CA VAL A 295 15.20 31.29 -15.11
C VAL A 295 16.25 30.32 -15.69
N ARG A 296 15.97 29.01 -15.66
CA ARG A 296 16.78 28.01 -16.38
C ARG A 296 16.32 27.92 -17.83
N LYS A 297 17.23 28.25 -18.74
CA LYS A 297 17.08 28.14 -20.20
C LYS A 297 17.38 26.69 -20.63
N CYS A 298 16.39 25.99 -21.18
CA CYS A 298 16.58 24.67 -21.77
C CYS A 298 17.37 24.79 -23.08
N ILE A 299 18.50 24.07 -23.17
CA ILE A 299 19.28 23.91 -24.41
C ILE A 299 18.85 22.59 -25.06
N PRO A 300 18.43 22.57 -26.33
CA PRO A 300 18.09 21.34 -27.04
C PRO A 300 19.34 20.51 -27.36
N ARG A 301 19.20 19.18 -27.20
CA ARG A 301 20.23 18.17 -27.50
C ARG A 301 20.30 17.93 -29.02
N PRO A 302 21.48 17.81 -29.63
CA PRO A 302 21.60 17.51 -31.06
C PRO A 302 21.27 16.04 -31.35
N THR A 303 20.55 15.82 -32.45
CA THR A 303 20.23 14.50 -33.01
C THR A 303 21.45 13.85 -33.66
N PRO A 304 21.67 12.54 -33.50
CA PRO A 304 22.69 11.81 -34.26
C PRO A 304 22.28 11.66 -35.73
N LYS A 305 23.27 11.70 -36.62
CA LYS A 305 23.16 11.28 -38.03
C LYS A 305 23.27 9.77 -38.15
#